data_AF-A0A7W8ZJY0-F1
#
_entry.id   AF-A0A7W8ZJY0-F1
#
_cell.length_a   1.000
_cell.length_b   1.000
_cell.length_c   1.000
_cell.angle_alpha   90.00
_cell.angle_beta   90.00
_cell.angle_gamma   90.00
#
_symmetry.space_group_name_H-M   'P 1'
#
loop_
_entity.id
_entity.type
_entity.pdbx_description
1 polymer ?
#
loop_
_entity_poly.entity_id
_entity_poly.type
_entity_poly.pdbx_seq_one_letter_code
_entity_poly.pdbx_strand_id
1 'polypeptide(L)'
;MGISHYGKQKGDWVRLRPLVKDALLAGAWLYHKPTGKWWTPEEFEEYYNSQALCNHDIDQLLENTIIRHASSGIAAGEKQIMNEAIQYSLKVAALKEKLEAFKLKDRLYRESKGKHL
;
A
#
# COMPACT_ATOMS: atom_id res chain seq x y z
N MET A 1 -28.49 23.63 -6.92
CA MET A 1 -27.70 22.63 -6.16
C MET A 1 -27.03 23.34 -5.01
N GLY A 2 -27.56 23.18 -3.79
CA GLY A 2 -27.07 23.89 -2.61
C GLY A 2 -25.69 23.39 -2.23
N ILE A 3 -24.73 24.30 -2.08
CA ILE A 3 -23.42 24.00 -1.52
C ILE A 3 -23.66 23.61 -0.07
N SER A 4 -23.50 22.33 0.26
CA SER A 4 -23.62 21.86 1.64
C SER A 4 -22.53 22.54 2.48
N HIS A 5 -22.91 23.57 3.23
CA HIS A 5 -22.03 24.27 4.17
C HIS A 5 -21.50 23.34 5.26
N TYR A 6 -22.18 22.21 5.50
CA TYR A 6 -21.83 21.21 6.49
C TYR A 6 -20.40 20.67 6.30
N GLY A 7 -20.03 20.34 5.06
CA GLY A 7 -18.72 19.73 4.78
C GLY A 7 -17.54 20.64 5.11
N LYS A 8 -17.73 21.98 5.09
CA LYS A 8 -16.68 22.97 5.37
C LYS A 8 -16.64 23.44 6.83
N GLN A 9 -17.59 23.01 7.66
CA GLN A 9 -17.60 23.35 9.08
C GLN A 9 -16.49 22.59 9.83
N LYS A 10 -16.05 23.17 10.95
CA LYS A 10 -15.12 22.51 11.87
C LYS A 10 -15.64 21.10 12.19
N GLY A 11 -14.76 20.12 12.04
CA GLY A 11 -15.11 18.72 12.24
C GLY A 11 -15.58 18.41 13.66
N ASP A 12 -16.64 17.59 13.78
CA ASP A 12 -17.04 16.96 15.04
C ASP A 12 -16.29 15.64 15.29
N TRP A 13 -15.12 15.73 15.94
CA TRP A 13 -14.25 14.60 16.27
C TRP A 13 -14.92 13.53 17.13
N VAL A 14 -15.97 13.89 17.88
CA VAL A 14 -16.67 12.96 18.77
C VAL A 14 -17.20 11.76 17.97
N ARG A 15 -17.51 11.97 16.69
CA ARG A 15 -17.97 10.92 15.76
C ARG A 15 -16.91 9.85 15.48
N LEU A 16 -15.62 10.14 15.65
CA LEU A 16 -14.52 9.17 15.47
C LEU A 16 -14.26 8.33 16.72
N ARG A 17 -14.74 8.75 17.90
CA ARG A 17 -14.50 8.04 19.17
C ARG A 17 -15.06 6.61 19.22
N PRO A 18 -16.27 6.31 18.70
CA PRO A 18 -16.76 4.92 18.67
C PRO A 18 -15.81 4.00 17.91
N LEU A 19 -15.25 4.46 16.79
CA LEU A 19 -14.32 3.68 15.98
C LEU A 19 -13.03 3.36 16.75
N VAL A 20 -12.47 4.34 17.47
CA VAL A 20 -11.29 4.14 18.34
C VAL A 20 -11.60 3.16 19.48
N LYS A 21 -12.75 3.35 20.13
CA LYS A 21 -13.18 2.48 21.24
C LYS A 21 -13.37 1.03 20.79
N ASP A 22 -14.02 0.81 19.65
CA ASP A 22 -14.25 -0.53 19.11
C ASP A 22 -12.92 -1.20 18.74
N ALA A 23 -11.96 -0.46 18.19
CA ALA A 23 -10.62 -0.97 17.90
C ALA A 23 -9.85 -1.37 19.17
N LEU A 24 -9.92 -0.54 20.22
CA LEU A 24 -9.32 -0.84 21.54
C LEU A 24 -9.94 -2.10 22.16
N LEU A 25 -11.27 -2.22 22.16
CA LEU A 25 -11.98 -3.38 22.70
C LEU A 25 -11.64 -4.67 21.95
N ALA A 26 -11.46 -4.57 20.64
CA ALA A 26 -11.09 -5.70 19.80
C ALA A 26 -9.59 -6.05 19.83
N GLY A 27 -8.74 -5.23 20.48
CA GLY A 27 -7.29 -5.37 20.42
C GLY A 27 -6.76 -5.30 18.98
N ALA A 28 -7.34 -4.42 18.18
CA ALA A 28 -7.14 -4.34 16.74
C ALA A 28 -6.65 -2.94 16.31
N TRP A 29 -6.21 -2.87 15.06
CA TRP A 29 -5.64 -1.67 14.45
C TRP A 29 -6.64 -1.05 13.48
N LEU A 30 -6.38 0.19 13.08
CA LEU A 30 -7.18 0.95 12.14
C LEU A 30 -6.45 1.03 10.79
N TYR A 31 -7.12 0.58 9.73
CA TYR A 31 -6.58 0.56 8.37
C TYR A 31 -7.37 1.51 7.46
N HIS A 32 -6.67 2.48 6.88
CA HIS A 32 -7.23 3.40 5.90
C HIS A 32 -7.10 2.86 4.49
N LYS A 33 -8.22 2.48 3.86
CA LYS A 33 -8.20 1.83 2.54
C LYS A 33 -7.55 2.68 1.44
N PRO A 34 -7.82 4.00 1.31
CA PRO A 34 -7.29 4.81 0.20
C PRO A 34 -5.78 5.00 0.25
N THR A 35 -5.21 5.19 1.44
CA THR A 35 -3.77 5.47 1.58
C THR A 35 -2.97 4.24 1.95
N GLY A 36 -3.62 3.12 2.29
CA GLY A 36 -2.97 1.94 2.82
C GLY A 36 -2.32 2.14 4.19
N LYS A 37 -2.66 3.24 4.89
CA LYS A 37 -2.03 3.58 6.18
C LYS A 37 -2.65 2.76 7.30
N TRP A 38 -1.79 2.31 8.21
CA TRP A 38 -2.17 1.65 9.45
C TRP A 38 -1.92 2.59 10.62
N TRP A 39 -2.80 2.51 11.61
CA TRP A 39 -2.67 3.20 12.89
C TRP A 39 -3.01 2.25 14.02
N THR A 40 -2.32 2.39 15.15
CA THR A 40 -2.90 1.96 16.42
C THR A 40 -4.09 2.86 16.78
N PRO A 41 -5.00 2.42 17.68
CA PRO A 41 -6.08 3.29 18.15
C PRO A 41 -5.59 4.62 18.71
N GLU A 42 -4.48 4.62 19.46
CA GLU A 42 -3.85 5.80 20.05
C GLU A 42 -3.27 6.74 18.98
N GLU A 43 -2.53 6.19 18.01
CA GLU A 43 -1.98 6.98 16.90
C GLU A 43 -3.09 7.63 16.06
N PHE A 44 -4.22 6.94 15.87
CA PHE A 44 -5.36 7.49 15.16
C PHE A 44 -6.01 8.63 15.93
N GLU A 45 -6.15 8.48 17.25
CA GLU A 45 -6.66 9.53 18.14
C GLU A 45 -5.77 10.77 18.15
N GLU A 46 -4.44 10.59 18.26
CA GLU A 46 -3.48 11.69 18.14
C GLU A 46 -3.55 12.38 16.76
N TYR A 47 -3.73 11.59 15.69
CA TYR A 47 -3.81 12.12 14.33
C TYR A 47 -4.97 13.10 14.15
N TYR A 48 -6.20 12.72 14.51
CA TYR A 48 -7.34 13.64 14.31
C TYR A 48 -7.42 14.74 15.37
N ASN A 49 -6.86 14.54 16.57
CA ASN A 49 -6.81 15.59 17.60
C ASN A 49 -5.79 16.69 17.26
N SER A 50 -4.71 16.36 16.55
CA SER A 50 -3.67 17.32 16.15
C SER A 50 -4.01 18.11 14.88
N GLN A 51 -5.03 17.70 14.12
CA GLN A 51 -5.38 18.32 12.86
C GLN A 51 -6.66 19.17 12.92
N ALA A 52 -6.67 20.25 12.15
CA ALA A 52 -7.84 21.07 11.93
C ALA A 52 -8.65 20.54 10.73
N LEU A 53 -9.25 19.35 10.88
CA LEU A 53 -10.10 18.78 9.84
C LEU A 53 -11.51 19.47 9.78
N CYS A 54 -12.23 19.20 8.70
CA CYS A 54 -13.64 19.57 8.57
C CYS A 54 -14.55 18.33 8.64
N ASN A 55 -15.86 18.52 8.67
CA ASN A 55 -16.80 17.39 8.70
C ASN A 55 -16.64 16.46 7.49
N HIS A 56 -16.30 17.00 6.32
CA HIS A 56 -16.02 16.18 5.15
C HIS A 56 -14.85 15.21 5.38
N ASP A 57 -13.77 15.68 6.01
CA ASP A 57 -12.61 14.84 6.33
C ASP A 57 -12.97 13.76 7.36
N ILE A 58 -13.82 14.09 8.34
CA ILE A 58 -14.33 13.10 9.31
C ILE A 58 -15.16 12.03 8.62
N ASP A 59 -16.07 12.42 7.74
CA ASP A 59 -16.89 11.49 6.97
C ASP A 59 -16.00 10.58 6.13
N GLN A 60 -14.99 11.15 5.46
CA GLN A 60 -13.99 10.37 4.73
C GLN A 60 -13.25 9.38 5.63
N LEU A 61 -12.81 9.79 6.82
CA LEU A 61 -12.14 8.89 7.76
C LEU A 61 -13.05 7.76 8.24
N LEU A 62 -14.33 8.04 8.52
CA LEU A 62 -15.31 7.04 8.95
C LEU A 62 -15.64 6.02 7.86
N GLU A 63 -15.80 6.47 6.60
CA GLU A 63 -16.14 5.60 5.47
C GLU A 63 -14.96 4.70 5.07
N ASN A 64 -13.73 5.22 5.20
CA ASN A 64 -12.54 4.61 4.63
C ASN A 64 -11.65 3.88 5.63
N THR A 65 -11.84 4.11 6.93
CA THR A 65 -11.09 3.42 7.98
C THR A 65 -11.84 2.19 8.45
N ILE A 66 -11.15 1.05 8.50
CA ILE A 66 -11.72 -0.21 9.02
C ILE A 66 -10.85 -0.78 10.12
N ILE A 67 -11.49 -1.49 11.05
CA ILE A 67 -10.80 -2.21 12.11
C ILE A 67 -10.26 -3.52 11.56
N ARG A 68 -8.98 -3.80 11.78
CA ARG A 68 -8.31 -5.05 11.37
C ARG A 68 -7.25 -5.46 12.37
N HIS A 69 -7.09 -6.77 12.56
CA HIS A 69 -5.99 -7.29 13.37
C HIS A 69 -4.63 -7.07 12.70
N ALA A 70 -3.60 -6.80 13.51
CA ALA A 70 -2.23 -6.61 13.04
C ALA A 70 -1.72 -7.82 12.22
N SER A 71 -2.09 -9.04 12.60
CA SER A 71 -1.74 -10.27 11.88
C SER A 71 -2.20 -10.25 10.42
N SER A 72 -3.36 -9.66 10.12
CA SER A 72 -3.86 -9.52 8.76
C SER A 72 -3.03 -8.52 7.95
N GLY A 73 -2.57 -7.43 8.59
CA GLY A 73 -1.67 -6.45 7.98
C GLY A 73 -0.30 -7.06 7.68
N ILE A 74 0.28 -7.78 8.65
CA ILE A 74 1.56 -8.47 8.50
C ILE A 74 1.50 -9.48 7.35
N ALA A 75 0.49 -10.37 7.35
CA ALA A 75 0.33 -11.37 6.31
C ALA A 75 0.14 -10.75 4.90
N ALA A 76 -0.57 -9.62 4.81
CA ALA A 76 -0.71 -8.89 3.55
C ALA A 76 0.63 -8.32 3.07
N GLY A 77 1.42 -7.74 3.99
CA GLY A 77 2.76 -7.23 3.70
C GLY A 77 3.73 -8.33 3.27
N GLU A 78 3.77 -9.44 4.00
CA GLU A 78 4.57 -10.62 3.65
C GLU A 78 4.21 -11.17 2.26
N LYS A 79 2.91 -11.28 1.96
CA LYS A 79 2.44 -11.71 0.64
C LYS A 79 2.88 -10.76 -0.46
N GLN A 80 2.85 -9.44 -0.21
CA GLN A 80 3.30 -8.45 -1.18
C GLN A 80 4.81 -8.57 -1.44
N ILE A 81 5.62 -8.72 -0.37
CA ILE A 81 7.07 -8.95 -0.48
C ILE A 81 7.35 -10.20 -1.32
N MET A 82 6.65 -11.31 -1.04
CA MET A 82 6.83 -12.56 -1.74
C MET A 82 6.47 -12.43 -3.23
N ASN A 83 5.35 -11.77 -3.55
CA ASN A 83 4.93 -11.53 -4.92
C ASN A 83 5.96 -10.70 -5.69
N GLU A 84 6.48 -9.62 -5.09
CA GLU A 84 7.54 -8.81 -5.70
C GLU A 84 8.81 -9.62 -5.91
N ALA A 85 9.24 -10.42 -4.93
CA ALA A 85 10.39 -11.29 -5.06
C ALA A 85 10.26 -12.30 -6.22
N ILE A 86 9.06 -12.86 -6.42
CA ILE A 86 8.75 -13.73 -7.56
C ILE A 86 8.86 -12.94 -8.87
N GLN A 87 8.30 -11.73 -8.95
CA GLN A 87 8.40 -10.91 -10.17
C GLN A 87 9.85 -10.54 -10.49
N TYR A 88 10.65 -10.20 -9.48
CA TYR A 88 12.08 -9.95 -9.67
C TYR A 88 12.83 -11.18 -10.15
N SER A 89 12.56 -12.36 -9.59
CA SER A 89 13.23 -13.59 -10.00
C SER A 89 12.91 -13.95 -11.46
N LEU A 90 11.66 -13.79 -11.89
CA LEU A 90 11.24 -13.96 -13.28
C LEU A 90 11.92 -12.97 -14.23
N LYS A 91 12.00 -11.69 -13.83
CA LYS A 91 12.73 -10.66 -14.60
C LYS A 91 14.21 -11.02 -14.76
N VAL A 92 14.86 -11.47 -13.69
CA VAL A 92 16.27 -11.89 -13.72
C VAL A 92 16.45 -13.10 -14.65
N ALA A 93 15.57 -14.10 -14.59
CA ALA A 93 15.62 -15.26 -15.48
C ALA A 93 15.51 -14.85 -16.95
N ALA A 94 14.55 -13.98 -17.29
CA ALA A 94 14.38 -13.48 -18.65
C ALA A 94 15.59 -12.68 -19.15
N LEU A 95 16.23 -11.89 -18.28
CA LEU A 95 17.46 -11.15 -18.64
C LEU A 95 18.64 -12.10 -18.87
N LYS A 96 18.78 -13.15 -18.07
CA LYS A 96 19.81 -14.18 -18.27
C LYS A 96 19.63 -14.90 -19.61
N GLU A 97 18.40 -15.27 -19.96
CA GLU A 97 18.09 -15.90 -21.23
C GLU A 97 18.46 -15.01 -22.42
N LYS A 98 18.10 -13.72 -22.36
CA LYS A 98 18.49 -12.73 -23.39
C LYS A 98 20.01 -12.61 -23.53
N LEU A 99 20.73 -12.63 -22.41
CA LEU A 99 22.19 -12.57 -22.41
C LEU A 99 22.81 -13.80 -23.07
N GLU A 100 22.35 -15.00 -22.74
CA GLU A 100 22.86 -16.24 -23.34
C GLU A 100 22.56 -16.31 -24.84
N ALA A 101 21.36 -15.90 -25.25
CA ALA A 101 21.00 -15.79 -26.67
C ALA A 101 21.93 -14.80 -27.41
N PHE A 102 22.24 -13.66 -26.79
CA PHE A 102 23.17 -12.69 -27.37
C PHE A 102 24.61 -13.25 -27.47
N LYS A 103 25.12 -13.90 -26.42
CA LYS A 103 26.44 -14.55 -26.43
C LYS A 103 26.55 -15.61 -27.53
N LEU A 104 25.49 -16.41 -27.71
CA LEU A 104 25.43 -17.41 -28.78
C LEU A 104 25.47 -16.74 -30.16
N LYS A 105 24.70 -15.67 -30.35
CA LYS A 105 24.69 -14.89 -31.60
C LYS A 105 26.07 -14.28 -31.91
N ASP A 106 26.75 -13.71 -30.92
CA ASP A 106 28.11 -13.16 -31.09
C ASP A 106 29.12 -14.25 -31.47
N ARG A 107 29.06 -15.42 -30.81
CA ARG A 107 29.91 -16.56 -31.15
C ARG A 107 29.72 -17.00 -32.60
N LEU A 108 28.47 -17.22 -33.02
CA LEU A 108 28.14 -17.62 -34.39
C LEU A 108 28.61 -16.59 -35.42
N TYR A 109 28.46 -15.30 -35.11
CA TYR A 109 28.96 -14.22 -35.96
C TYR A 109 30.49 -14.29 -36.13
N ARG A 110 31.25 -14.42 -35.04
CA ARG A 110 32.72 -14.54 -35.09
C ARG A 110 33.20 -15.78 -35.83
N GLU A 111 32.57 -16.94 -35.59
CA GLU A 111 32.89 -18.18 -36.28
C GLU A 111 32.64 -18.08 -37.80
N SER A 112 31.57 -17.42 -38.22
CA SER A 112 31.29 -17.17 -39.64
C SER A 112 32.32 -16.25 -40.30
N LYS A 113 32.91 -15.31 -39.54
CA LYS A 113 33.95 -14.39 -40.04
C LYS A 113 35.34 -15.01 -40.05
N GLY A 114 35.64 -15.88 -39.08
CA GLY A 114 36.92 -16.59 -39.00
C GLY A 114 37.13 -17.69 -40.04
N LYS A 115 36.05 -18.20 -40.67
CA LYS A 115 36.11 -19.20 -41.75
C LYS A 115 36.42 -18.62 -43.14
N HIS A 116 36.59 -17.31 -43.26
CA HIS A 116 36.88 -16.61 -44.53
C HIS A 116 38.32 -16.08 -44.64
N LEU A 117 39.23 -16.56 -43.80
CA LEU A 117 40.69 -16.40 -43.89
C LEU A 117 41.32 -17.78 -44.08
#